data_AF-A0A564WYT2-F1
#
_entry.id   AF-A0A564WYT2-F1
#
_cell.length_a   1.000
_cell.length_b   1.000
_cell.length_c   1.000
_cell.angle_alpha   90.00
_cell.angle_beta   90.00
_cell.angle_gamma   90.00
#
_symmetry.space_group_name_H-M   'P 1'
#
loop_
_entity.id
_entity.type
_entity.pdbx_description
1 polymer ?
#
loop_
_entity_poly.entity_id
_entity_poly.type
_entity_poly.pdbx_seq_one_letter_code
_entity_poly.pdbx_strand_id
1 'polypeptide(L)'
;MKNGQPFLYLYAPAENGDGPVCALLKYTNGKFRKILDFTEIMAGYGNHRIGEVTNLNGNKIVITESIVSYSLGINAINFTYEYVNRKFVPTSRYGSYKEIYSADGSSRYFTVNSDLPAYARPGATAVNTTLKTGSLTKIIKCALINRKMYIQLECDGEIYWIKALENPPISDSKRQFMEVRYAG
;
A
#
# COMPACT_ATOMS: atom_id res chain seq x y z
N MET A 1 13.96 13.45 15.21
CA MET A 1 12.60 13.68 15.71
C MET A 1 12.62 14.84 16.70
N LYS A 2 11.61 15.71 16.72
CA LYS A 2 11.55 16.89 17.62
C LYS A 2 11.49 16.49 19.11
N ASN A 3 10.97 15.30 19.41
CA ASN A 3 10.92 14.74 20.77
C ASN A 3 12.29 14.31 21.34
N GLY A 4 13.40 14.48 20.60
CA GLY A 4 14.75 14.11 21.05
C GLY A 4 15.01 12.60 21.17
N GLN A 5 14.05 11.74 20.79
CA GLN A 5 14.22 10.29 20.89
C GLN A 5 14.93 9.75 19.64
N PRO A 6 16.01 8.97 19.80
CA PRO A 6 16.67 8.31 18.68
C PRO A 6 15.86 7.08 18.24
N PHE A 7 15.81 6.89 16.94
CA PHE A 7 15.27 5.71 16.29
C PHE A 7 16.25 5.24 15.22
N LEU A 8 16.34 3.93 15.02
CA LEU A 8 17.17 3.33 13.99
C LEU A 8 16.25 2.75 12.92
N TYR A 9 16.32 3.28 11.70
CA TYR A 9 15.79 2.58 10.55
C TYR A 9 16.78 1.47 10.17
N LEU A 10 16.30 0.22 10.15
CA LEU A 10 17.09 -0.93 9.75
C LEU A 10 16.40 -1.62 8.58
N TYR A 11 17.13 -1.68 7.47
CA TYR A 11 16.77 -2.46 6.30
C TYR A 11 17.93 -3.40 5.98
N ALA A 12 17.65 -4.70 6.05
CA ALA A 12 18.59 -5.77 5.77
C ALA A 12 18.05 -6.58 4.58
N PRO A 13 18.23 -6.11 3.34
CA PRO A 13 17.75 -6.81 2.16
C PRO A 13 18.55 -8.08 1.89
N ALA A 14 17.87 -9.04 1.28
CA ALA A 14 18.41 -10.17 0.55
C ALA A 14 18.05 -9.98 -0.95
N GLU A 15 17.85 -11.08 -1.67
CA GLU A 15 17.51 -11.07 -3.09
C GLU A 15 16.19 -10.32 -3.36
N ASN A 16 16.14 -9.52 -4.44
CA ASN A 16 14.98 -8.73 -4.86
C ASN A 16 14.44 -7.73 -3.81
N GLY A 17 15.27 -7.36 -2.83
CA GLY A 17 14.90 -6.45 -1.74
C GLY A 17 14.03 -7.07 -0.66
N ASP A 18 13.69 -8.36 -0.78
CA ASP A 18 13.10 -9.11 0.32
C ASP A 18 14.13 -9.26 1.43
N GLY A 19 13.74 -9.05 2.68
CA GLY A 19 14.68 -9.16 3.79
C GLY A 19 13.99 -9.52 5.11
N PRO A 20 14.70 -10.15 6.05
CA PRO A 20 14.13 -10.49 7.35
C PRO A 20 13.79 -9.26 8.20
N VAL A 21 14.38 -8.10 7.88
CA VAL A 21 14.19 -6.86 8.63
C VAL A 21 14.05 -5.67 7.67
N CYS A 22 12.89 -5.02 7.74
CA CYS A 22 12.64 -3.69 7.20
C CYS A 22 11.75 -2.96 8.20
N ALA A 23 12.35 -2.20 9.12
CA ALA A 23 11.64 -1.67 10.28
C ALA A 23 12.27 -0.42 10.87
N LEU A 24 11.46 0.32 11.63
CA LEU A 24 11.93 1.31 12.57
C LEU A 24 12.10 0.67 13.96
N LEU A 25 13.28 0.84 14.53
CA LEU A 25 13.69 0.28 15.81
C LEU A 25 13.88 1.37 16.86
N LYS A 26 13.60 1.02 18.11
CA LYS A 26 13.91 1.85 19.28
C LYS A 26 14.76 1.07 20.27
N TYR A 27 15.83 1.69 20.76
CA TYR A 27 16.61 1.14 21.86
C TYR A 27 15.88 1.36 23.19
N THR A 28 15.53 0.27 23.88
CA THR A 28 14.82 0.30 25.17
C THR A 28 15.30 -0.87 26.04
N ASN A 29 15.61 -0.60 27.31
CA ASN A 29 16.02 -1.61 28.29
C ASN A 29 17.14 -2.53 27.77
N GLY A 30 18.21 -1.93 27.23
CA GLY A 30 19.40 -2.67 26.80
C GLY A 30 19.29 -3.36 25.42
N LYS A 31 18.18 -3.19 24.68
CA LYS A 31 18.00 -3.84 23.37
C LYS A 31 17.18 -3.02 22.38
N PHE A 32 17.41 -3.25 21.09
CA PHE A 32 16.55 -2.75 20.03
C PHE A 32 15.24 -3.52 19.96
N ARG A 33 14.13 -2.80 19.80
CA ARG A 33 12.79 -3.35 19.56
C ARG A 33 12.19 -2.73 18.32
N LYS A 34 11.57 -3.54 17.47
CA LYS A 34 10.72 -3.06 16.37
C LYS A 34 9.56 -2.27 16.95
N ILE A 35 9.43 -1.02 16.54
CA ILE A 35 8.30 -0.15 16.92
C ILE A 35 7.35 0.09 15.76
N LEU A 36 7.81 -0.15 14.53
CA LEU A 36 7.01 -0.18 13.32
C LEU A 36 7.71 -1.12 12.35
N ASP A 37 7.03 -2.22 11.98
CA ASP A 37 7.56 -3.22 11.05
C ASP A 37 6.91 -2.99 9.69
N PHE A 38 7.72 -2.64 8.69
CA PHE A 38 7.23 -2.19 7.39
C PHE A 38 6.70 -3.37 6.57
N THR A 39 7.30 -4.55 6.77
CA THR A 39 6.86 -5.80 6.11
C THR A 39 5.42 -6.19 6.48
N GLU A 40 4.93 -5.75 7.64
CA GLU A 40 3.60 -6.12 8.17
C GLU A 40 2.48 -5.16 7.73
N ILE A 41 2.81 -3.94 7.27
CA ILE A 41 1.80 -2.91 6.95
C ILE A 41 0.87 -3.37 5.81
N MET A 42 1.45 -4.01 4.80
CA MET A 42 0.75 -4.50 3.61
C MET A 42 0.82 -6.03 3.47
N ALA A 43 1.04 -6.73 4.58
CA ALA A 43 1.08 -8.18 4.57
C ALA A 43 -0.21 -8.78 3.99
N GLY A 44 -0.05 -9.74 3.09
CA GLY A 44 -1.15 -10.41 2.37
C GLY A 44 -1.60 -9.72 1.08
N TYR A 45 -1.13 -8.51 0.76
CA TYR A 45 -1.55 -7.81 -0.46
C TYR A 45 -0.55 -7.89 -1.62
N GLY A 46 0.56 -8.62 -1.43
CA GLY A 46 1.64 -8.74 -2.40
C GLY A 46 2.94 -9.26 -1.80
N ASN A 47 3.97 -9.29 -2.65
CA ASN A 47 5.34 -9.70 -2.33
C ASN A 47 6.32 -8.53 -2.51
N HIS A 48 7.61 -8.73 -2.21
CA HIS A 48 8.66 -7.72 -2.37
C HIS A 48 8.31 -6.40 -1.65
N ARG A 49 7.98 -6.53 -0.36
CA ARG A 49 7.52 -5.44 0.50
C ARG A 49 8.72 -4.74 1.14
N ILE A 50 8.89 -3.46 0.84
CA ILE A 50 10.01 -2.66 1.32
C ILE A 50 9.46 -1.31 1.78
N GLY A 51 9.80 -0.90 3.00
CA GLY A 51 9.44 0.42 3.52
C GLY A 51 10.67 1.30 3.70
N GLU A 52 10.56 2.57 3.31
CA GLU A 52 11.61 3.57 3.49
C GLU A 52 11.06 4.80 4.22
N VAL A 53 11.79 5.33 5.20
CA VAL A 53 11.46 6.63 5.80
C VAL A 53 11.93 7.74 4.85
N THR A 54 11.02 8.29 4.05
CA THR A 54 11.34 9.26 2.99
C THR A 54 11.20 10.72 3.42
N ASN A 55 10.52 10.98 4.54
CA ASN A 55 10.41 12.33 5.10
C ASN A 55 10.29 12.29 6.63
N LEU A 56 10.83 13.31 7.28
CA LEU A 56 10.76 13.55 8.72
C LEU A 56 10.42 15.02 8.97
N ASN A 57 9.26 15.26 9.59
CA ASN A 57 8.84 16.59 10.01
C ASN A 57 8.36 16.57 11.46
N GLY A 58 9.18 17.13 12.36
CA GLY A 58 8.90 17.14 13.79
C GLY A 58 8.86 15.72 14.39
N ASN A 59 7.66 15.28 14.78
CA ASN A 59 7.40 13.91 15.26
C ASN A 59 6.65 13.05 14.22
N LYS A 60 6.48 13.56 13.00
CA LYS A 60 5.83 12.85 11.90
C LYS A 60 6.88 12.30 10.96
N ILE A 61 6.64 11.08 10.48
CA ILE A 61 7.42 10.46 9.42
C ILE A 61 6.49 10.10 8.26
N VAL A 62 7.01 10.20 7.04
CA VAL A 62 6.40 9.59 5.87
C VAL A 62 7.20 8.34 5.56
N ILE A 63 6.49 7.23 5.40
CA ILE A 63 7.05 5.96 4.96
C ILE A 63 6.53 5.70 3.56
N THR A 64 7.44 5.41 2.64
CA THR A 64 7.10 4.91 1.31
C THR A 64 7.22 3.40 1.32
N GLU A 65 6.09 2.71 1.19
CA GLU A 65 6.00 1.25 1.06
C GLU A 65 5.96 0.88 -0.41
N SER A 66 7.04 0.30 -0.91
CA SER A 66 7.12 -0.34 -2.23
C SER A 66 6.68 -1.79 -2.12
N ILE A 67 5.84 -2.23 -3.06
CA ILE A 67 5.30 -3.59 -3.09
C ILE A 67 5.03 -4.03 -4.53
N VAL A 68 5.15 -5.34 -4.78
CA VAL A 68 4.51 -6.00 -5.92
C VAL A 68 3.14 -6.51 -5.48
N SER A 69 2.14 -5.65 -5.57
CA SER A 69 0.78 -5.94 -5.08
C SER A 69 0.00 -6.81 -6.07
N TYR A 70 -0.87 -7.68 -5.57
CA TYR A 70 -1.69 -8.54 -6.42
C TYR A 70 -2.69 -7.76 -7.28
N SER A 71 -3.17 -6.62 -6.79
CA SER A 71 -4.13 -5.77 -7.51
C SER A 71 -3.49 -4.89 -8.58
N LEU A 72 -2.36 -4.25 -8.29
CA LEU A 72 -1.80 -3.18 -9.11
C LEU A 72 -0.38 -3.46 -9.63
N GLY A 73 0.21 -4.61 -9.28
CA GLY A 73 1.60 -4.90 -9.63
C GLY A 73 2.57 -4.05 -8.82
N ILE A 74 3.70 -3.68 -9.43
CA ILE A 74 4.74 -2.86 -8.81
C ILE A 74 4.19 -1.45 -8.51
N ASN A 75 4.17 -1.05 -7.25
CA ASN A 75 3.75 0.29 -6.84
C ASN A 75 4.40 0.71 -5.52
N ALA A 76 4.34 2.01 -5.24
CA ALA A 76 4.83 2.61 -4.00
C ALA A 76 3.76 3.50 -3.37
N ILE A 77 3.54 3.35 -2.05
CA ILE A 77 2.49 4.04 -1.31
C ILE A 77 3.09 4.81 -0.13
N ASN A 78 2.76 6.09 -0.01
CA ASN A 78 3.13 6.88 1.15
C ASN A 78 2.09 6.74 2.27
N PHE A 79 2.57 6.40 3.47
CA PHE A 79 1.82 6.43 4.71
C PHE A 79 2.48 7.40 5.70
N THR A 80 1.68 8.25 6.33
CA THR A 80 2.20 9.22 7.32
C THR A 80 1.88 8.76 8.73
N TYR A 81 2.91 8.61 9.56
CA TYR A 81 2.80 8.25 10.97
C TYR A 81 3.25 9.38 11.87
N GLU A 82 2.63 9.50 13.02
CA GLU A 82 3.05 10.42 14.08
C GLU A 82 3.45 9.63 15.32
N TYR A 83 4.57 10.02 15.93
CA TYR A 83 4.99 9.44 17.18
C TYR A 83 4.33 10.15 18.36
N VAL A 84 3.33 9.50 18.94
CA VAL A 84 2.53 9.96 20.08
C VAL A 84 2.40 8.83 21.09
N ASN A 85 2.37 9.16 22.38
CA ASN A 85 2.20 8.17 23.46
C ASN A 85 3.15 6.96 23.34
N ARG A 86 4.40 7.22 22.96
CA ARG A 86 5.49 6.24 22.78
C ARG A 86 5.28 5.22 21.65
N LYS A 87 4.38 5.50 20.70
CA LYS A 87 4.07 4.64 19.55
C LYS A 87 3.97 5.47 18.27
N PHE A 88 4.27 4.85 17.13
CA PHE A 88 3.89 5.43 15.84
C PHE A 88 2.43 5.08 15.54
N VAL A 89 1.63 6.09 15.26
CA VAL A 89 0.19 5.96 14.95
C VAL A 89 -0.04 6.54 13.55
N PRO A 90 -0.77 5.86 12.66
CA PRO A 90 -1.14 6.45 11.38
C PRO A 90 -1.91 7.75 11.61
N THR A 91 -1.48 8.83 10.95
CA THR A 91 -2.21 10.12 10.99
C THR A 91 -3.51 10.07 10.18
N SER A 92 -3.63 9.07 9.32
CA SER A 92 -4.78 8.82 8.46
C SER A 92 -4.88 7.33 8.16
N ARG A 93 -6.09 6.86 7.87
CA ARG A 93 -6.33 5.52 7.30
C ARG A 93 -5.97 5.43 5.81
N TYR A 94 -5.69 6.55 5.17
CA TYR A 94 -5.42 6.63 3.74
C TYR A 94 -3.92 6.63 3.44
N GLY A 95 -3.53 5.88 2.42
CA GLY A 95 -2.20 5.96 1.80
C GLY A 95 -2.31 6.59 0.42
N SER A 96 -1.30 7.38 0.03
CA SER A 96 -1.25 8.00 -1.29
C SER A 96 -0.22 7.30 -2.15
N TYR A 97 -0.62 6.77 -3.29
CA TYR A 97 0.33 6.20 -4.25
C TYR A 97 1.32 7.27 -4.68
N LYS A 98 2.62 7.00 -4.53
CA LYS A 98 3.72 7.79 -5.11
C LYS A 98 3.87 7.41 -6.58
N GLU A 99 3.97 6.11 -6.85
CA GLU A 99 4.17 5.53 -8.18
C GLU A 99 3.32 4.26 -8.33
N ILE A 100 2.87 3.99 -9.54
CA ILE A 100 2.23 2.73 -9.95
C ILE A 100 2.77 2.42 -11.34
N TYR A 101 3.33 1.23 -11.52
CA TYR A 101 3.90 0.81 -12.79
C TYR A 101 2.93 -0.15 -13.49
N SER A 102 2.62 0.19 -14.73
CA SER A 102 1.82 -0.61 -15.66
C SER A 102 2.72 -1.25 -16.72
N ALA A 103 2.14 -2.08 -17.59
CA ALA A 103 2.83 -2.68 -18.72
C ALA A 103 3.56 -1.67 -19.63
N ASP A 104 3.02 -0.45 -19.74
CA ASP A 104 3.52 0.60 -20.64
C ASP A 104 4.32 1.68 -19.90
N GLY A 105 4.70 1.40 -18.65
CA GLY A 105 5.43 2.33 -17.77
C GLY A 105 4.58 2.90 -16.65
N SER A 106 5.02 4.02 -16.06
CA SER A 106 4.31 4.65 -14.92
C SER A 106 2.96 5.20 -15.35
N SER A 107 1.88 4.66 -14.79
CA SER A 107 0.50 5.06 -15.10
C SER A 107 -0.42 4.86 -13.91
N ARG A 108 -1.45 5.70 -13.82
CA ARG A 108 -2.57 5.52 -12.89
C ARG A 108 -3.83 5.02 -13.57
N TYR A 109 -3.81 4.89 -14.89
CA TYR A 109 -4.97 4.47 -15.67
C TYR A 109 -4.90 2.97 -15.90
N PHE A 110 -5.96 2.27 -15.53
CA PHE A 110 -6.07 0.82 -15.59
C PHE A 110 -7.45 0.41 -16.09
N THR A 111 -7.48 -0.57 -16.98
CA THR A 111 -8.70 -1.12 -17.57
C THR A 111 -9.15 -2.32 -16.76
N VAL A 112 -10.42 -2.32 -16.35
CA VAL A 112 -11.04 -3.43 -15.61
C VAL A 112 -11.00 -4.69 -16.46
N ASN A 113 -10.38 -5.75 -15.95
CA ASN A 113 -10.16 -7.00 -16.68
C ASN A 113 -11.29 -8.03 -16.51
N SER A 114 -12.06 -7.90 -15.42
CA SER A 114 -13.28 -8.67 -15.18
C SER A 114 -14.25 -7.84 -14.35
N ASP A 115 -15.56 -8.05 -14.52
CA ASP A 115 -16.62 -7.37 -13.76
C ASP A 115 -16.25 -7.24 -12.27
N LEU A 116 -16.11 -5.99 -11.80
CA LEU A 116 -15.45 -5.67 -10.55
C LEU A 116 -16.43 -4.98 -9.58
N PRO A 117 -16.78 -5.62 -8.45
CA PRO A 117 -17.62 -5.01 -7.44
C PRO A 117 -16.99 -3.75 -6.83
N ALA A 118 -17.72 -2.65 -6.88
CA ALA A 118 -17.34 -1.35 -6.39
C ALA A 118 -18.26 -0.89 -5.25
N TYR A 119 -17.70 -0.11 -4.34
CA TYR A 119 -18.32 0.30 -3.09
C TYR A 119 -18.28 1.82 -2.95
N ALA A 120 -19.29 2.41 -2.34
CA ALA A 120 -19.34 3.87 -2.12
C ALA A 120 -18.29 4.37 -1.11
N ARG A 121 -17.82 3.49 -0.21
CA ARG A 121 -16.83 3.81 0.82
C ARG A 121 -16.00 2.57 1.18
N PRO A 122 -14.75 2.74 1.68
CA PRO A 122 -13.93 1.61 2.10
C PRO A 122 -14.54 0.96 3.34
N GLY A 123 -14.51 -0.37 3.40
CA GLY A 123 -15.14 -1.14 4.49
C GLY A 123 -16.65 -1.36 4.35
N ALA A 124 -17.30 -0.87 3.30
CA ALA A 124 -18.70 -1.20 3.05
C ALA A 124 -18.87 -2.69 2.71
N THR A 125 -20.00 -3.24 3.15
CA THR A 125 -20.40 -4.63 2.86
C THR A 125 -21.28 -4.73 1.62
N ALA A 126 -22.18 -3.77 1.43
CA ALA A 126 -23.06 -3.69 0.26
C ALA A 126 -22.30 -3.16 -0.97
N VAL A 127 -22.40 -3.90 -2.07
CA VAL A 127 -21.91 -3.47 -3.38
C VAL A 127 -22.76 -2.29 -3.85
N ASN A 128 -22.11 -1.19 -4.24
CA ASN A 128 -22.77 -0.01 -4.77
C ASN A 128 -23.07 -0.16 -6.27
N THR A 129 -22.09 -0.66 -7.01
CA THR A 129 -22.19 -0.95 -8.44
C THR A 129 -21.14 -1.99 -8.84
N THR A 130 -21.21 -2.48 -10.06
CA THR A 130 -20.19 -3.35 -10.66
C THR A 130 -19.60 -2.63 -11.87
N LEU A 131 -18.31 -2.34 -11.82
CA LEU A 131 -17.57 -1.80 -12.96
C LEU A 131 -17.41 -2.90 -13.99
N LYS A 132 -17.67 -2.60 -15.26
CA LYS A 132 -17.69 -3.60 -16.32
C LYS A 132 -16.30 -3.84 -16.87
N THR A 133 -16.05 -5.06 -17.33
CA THR A 133 -14.85 -5.37 -18.12
C THR A 133 -14.69 -4.36 -19.25
N GLY A 134 -13.49 -3.81 -19.41
CA GLY A 134 -13.18 -2.78 -20.41
C GLY A 134 -13.38 -1.34 -19.91
N SER A 135 -13.97 -1.12 -18.73
CA SER A 135 -14.05 0.22 -18.15
C SER A 135 -12.66 0.75 -17.79
N LEU A 136 -12.33 1.95 -18.26
CA LEU A 136 -11.10 2.64 -17.90
C LEU A 136 -11.26 3.31 -16.54
N THR A 137 -10.30 3.09 -15.65
CA THR A 137 -10.32 3.67 -14.30
C THR A 137 -9.03 4.41 -14.00
N LYS A 138 -9.10 5.39 -13.11
CA LYS A 138 -7.92 6.11 -12.59
C LYS A 138 -7.73 5.80 -11.12
N ILE A 139 -6.58 5.23 -10.76
CA ILE A 139 -6.23 4.92 -9.36
C ILE A 139 -5.81 6.20 -8.61
N ILE A 140 -6.47 6.45 -7.47
CA ILE A 140 -6.29 7.68 -6.70
C ILE A 140 -5.44 7.43 -5.45
N LYS A 141 -5.97 6.65 -4.52
CA LYS A 141 -5.38 6.41 -3.19
C LYS A 141 -5.86 5.07 -2.63
N CYS A 142 -5.29 4.61 -1.53
CA CYS A 142 -5.77 3.44 -0.83
C CYS A 142 -6.26 3.79 0.58
N ALA A 143 -6.99 2.86 1.20
CA ALA A 143 -7.37 2.90 2.60
C ALA A 143 -7.02 1.57 3.26
N LEU A 144 -6.42 1.63 4.45
CA LEU A 144 -6.19 0.47 5.31
C LEU A 144 -7.13 0.56 6.52
N ILE A 145 -8.16 -0.29 6.55
CA ILE A 145 -9.19 -0.28 7.60
C ILE A 145 -9.30 -1.68 8.18
N ASN A 146 -9.08 -1.82 9.49
CA ASN A 146 -9.11 -3.12 10.18
C ASN A 146 -8.20 -4.16 9.49
N ARG A 147 -7.00 -3.72 9.08
CA ARG A 147 -6.02 -4.49 8.29
C ARG A 147 -6.49 -4.91 6.89
N LYS A 148 -7.63 -4.40 6.41
CA LYS A 148 -8.12 -4.62 5.05
C LYS A 148 -7.79 -3.45 4.15
N MET A 149 -7.22 -3.74 2.99
CA MET A 149 -6.88 -2.72 1.99
C MET A 149 -8.01 -2.54 0.97
N TYR A 150 -8.32 -1.27 0.72
CA TYR A 150 -9.25 -0.83 -0.32
C TYR A 150 -8.55 0.16 -1.23
N ILE A 151 -8.86 0.12 -2.52
CA ILE A 151 -8.28 1.00 -3.53
C ILE A 151 -9.39 1.93 -4.00
N GLN A 152 -9.15 3.24 -3.94
CA GLN A 152 -10.04 4.23 -4.53
C GLN A 152 -9.67 4.45 -5.98
N LEU A 153 -10.69 4.48 -6.83
CA LEU A 153 -10.55 4.78 -8.23
C LEU A 153 -11.67 5.71 -8.69
N GLU A 154 -11.42 6.37 -9.81
CA GLU A 154 -12.42 7.10 -10.59
C GLU A 154 -12.79 6.28 -11.84
N CYS A 155 -14.06 6.26 -12.20
CA CYS A 155 -14.57 5.67 -13.44
C CYS A 155 -15.72 6.56 -13.94
N ASP A 156 -15.63 7.06 -15.17
CA ASP A 156 -16.64 7.94 -15.79
C ASP A 156 -17.02 9.17 -14.93
N GLY A 157 -16.03 9.76 -14.26
CA GLY A 157 -16.21 10.94 -13.38
C GLY A 157 -16.71 10.62 -11.97
N GLU A 158 -17.05 9.36 -11.69
CA GLU A 158 -17.56 8.92 -10.39
C GLU A 158 -16.49 8.18 -9.57
N ILE A 159 -16.58 8.30 -8.23
CA ILE A 159 -15.58 7.78 -7.31
C ILE A 159 -16.07 6.50 -6.63
N TYR A 160 -15.26 5.45 -6.73
CA TYR A 160 -15.56 4.15 -6.14
C TYR A 160 -14.39 3.61 -5.33
N TRP A 161 -14.69 2.63 -4.49
CA TRP A 161 -13.73 1.83 -3.77
C TRP A 161 -13.84 0.38 -4.22
N ILE A 162 -12.72 -0.32 -4.34
CA ILE A 162 -12.67 -1.77 -4.55
C ILE A 162 -11.86 -2.42 -3.43
N LYS A 163 -12.06 -3.71 -3.21
CA LYS A 163 -11.19 -4.50 -2.32
C LYS A 163 -9.91 -4.84 -3.05
N ALA A 164 -8.77 -4.67 -2.38
CA ALA A 164 -7.50 -5.19 -2.90
C ALA A 164 -7.49 -6.73 -2.83
N LEU A 165 -6.75 -7.38 -3.73
CA LEU A 165 -6.57 -8.82 -3.75
C LEU A 165 -5.64 -9.26 -2.61
N GLU A 166 -6.04 -10.28 -1.87
CA GLU A 166 -5.26 -10.89 -0.77
C GLU A 166 -4.48 -12.14 -1.22
N ASN A 167 -4.69 -12.58 -2.47
CA ASN A 167 -4.01 -13.75 -3.04
C ASN A 167 -3.54 -13.42 -4.46
N PRO A 168 -2.43 -14.02 -4.91
CA PRO A 168 -1.98 -13.85 -6.28
C PRO A 168 -3.05 -14.38 -7.24
N PRO A 169 -3.35 -13.68 -8.35
CA PRO A 169 -4.26 -14.20 -9.35
C PRO A 169 -3.64 -15.43 -10.01
N ILE A 170 -4.42 -16.52 -10.05
CA ILE A 170 -4.01 -17.82 -10.61
C ILE A 170 -3.89 -17.82 -12.14
N SER A 171 -4.41 -16.80 -12.81
CA SER A 171 -4.36 -16.59 -14.26
C SER A 171 -4.58 -15.12 -14.61
N ASP A 172 -4.24 -14.74 -15.83
CA ASP A 172 -4.38 -13.36 -16.31
C ASP A 172 -5.83 -12.87 -16.27
N SER A 173 -6.79 -13.76 -16.56
CA SER A 173 -8.23 -13.49 -16.45
C SER A 173 -8.74 -13.25 -15.03
N LYS A 174 -7.95 -13.55 -13.99
CA LYS A 174 -8.29 -13.31 -12.58
C LYS A 174 -7.66 -12.04 -12.01
N ARG A 175 -6.84 -11.33 -12.79
CA ARG A 175 -6.36 -10.00 -12.41
C ARG A 175 -7.53 -9.02 -12.39
N GLN A 176 -7.48 -8.04 -11.49
CA GLN A 176 -8.48 -6.96 -11.47
C GLN A 176 -8.35 -6.02 -12.67
N PHE A 177 -7.11 -5.81 -13.14
CA PHE A 177 -6.82 -4.89 -14.25
C PHE A 177 -5.89 -5.54 -15.29
N MET A 178 -6.00 -5.07 -16.54
CA MET A 178 -5.31 -5.66 -17.70
C MET A 178 -3.81 -5.35 -17.70
N GLU A 179 -3.44 -4.15 -17.25
CA GLU A 179 -2.10 -3.58 -17.40
C GLU A 179 -1.15 -3.96 -16.25
N VAL A 180 -1.59 -4.83 -15.33
CA VAL A 180 -0.81 -5.23 -14.16
C VAL A 180 0.41 -6.05 -14.55
N ARG A 181 1.58 -5.68 -14.02
CA ARG A 181 2.83 -6.43 -14.11
C ARG A 181 3.39 -6.75 -12.73
N TYR A 182 3.77 -8.01 -12.54
CA TYR A 182 4.37 -8.50 -11.29
C TYR A 182 5.89 -8.63 -11.36
N ALA A 183 6.47 -8.47 -12.54
CA ALA A 183 7.91 -8.45 -12.78
C ALA A 183 8.24 -7.25 -13.66
N GLY A 184 9.41 -6.68 -13.45
CA GLY A 184 10.00 -5.59 -14.22
C GLY A 184 11.41 -5.96 -14.64
#